data_AF-A0A2X2LUT8-F1
#
_entry.id   AF-A0A2X2LUT8-F1
#
_cell.length_a   1.000
_cell.length_b   1.000
_cell.length_c   1.000
_cell.angle_alpha   90.00
_cell.angle_beta   90.00
_cell.angle_gamma   90.00
#
_symmetry.space_group_name_H-M   'P 1'
#
loop_
_entity.id
_entity.type
_entity.pdbx_description
1 polymer ?
#
loop_
_entity_poly.entity_id
_entity_poly.type
_entity_poly.pdbx_seq_one_letter_code
_entity_poly.pdbx_strand_id
1 'polypeptide(L)'
;MTTQHSKTDVILIGGGIMSATLGTLLKELSPEKNIKVFEKLAQPGEESSNVWNNAGTGHSALCELNYTKEGKDGTVDCSKAIKINEQYQISKQFWAYLVKTGQLDNPESLYSSGATHEFCHWRR
;
A
#
# COMPACT_ATOMS: atom_id res chain seq x y z
N MET A 1 -25.46 -16.51 -29.62
CA MET A 1 -24.59 -16.54 -28.42
C MET A 1 -25.15 -15.54 -27.44
N THR A 2 -25.74 -16.01 -26.35
CA THR A 2 -26.28 -15.12 -25.30
C THR A 2 -25.12 -14.74 -24.39
N THR A 3 -24.72 -13.47 -24.38
CA THR A 3 -23.75 -12.95 -23.41
C THR A 3 -24.36 -13.05 -22.02
N GLN A 4 -23.87 -13.98 -21.19
CA GLN A 4 -24.18 -13.98 -19.76
C GLN A 4 -23.50 -12.76 -19.12
N HIS A 5 -24.30 -11.78 -18.71
CA HIS A 5 -23.81 -10.65 -17.92
C HIS A 5 -23.64 -11.10 -16.46
N SER A 6 -22.42 -11.48 -16.07
CA SER A 6 -22.11 -11.66 -14.65
C SER A 6 -22.18 -10.29 -13.97
N LYS A 7 -23.08 -10.11 -12.99
CA LYS A 7 -23.14 -8.89 -12.19
C LYS A 7 -21.82 -8.74 -11.42
N THR A 8 -21.16 -7.59 -11.58
CA THR A 8 -19.95 -7.21 -10.84
C THR A 8 -20.29 -5.99 -10.01
N ASP A 9 -20.09 -6.04 -8.70
CA ASP A 9 -20.45 -4.95 -7.80
C ASP A 9 -19.34 -3.90 -7.73
N VAL A 10 -18.08 -4.32 -7.84
CA VAL A 10 -16.90 -3.44 -7.81
C VAL A 10 -15.88 -3.85 -8.86
N ILE A 11 -15.38 -2.87 -9.60
CA ILE A 11 -14.28 -3.04 -10.54
C ILE A 11 -13.10 -2.20 -10.05
N LEU A 12 -11.95 -2.84 -9.86
CA LEU A 12 -10.68 -2.21 -9.51
C LEU A 12 -9.75 -2.27 -10.72
N ILE A 13 -9.21 -1.12 -11.11
CA ILE A 13 -8.28 -1.00 -12.24
C ILE A 13 -6.87 -0.75 -11.67
N GLY A 14 -5.93 -1.62 -12.04
CA GLY A 14 -4.60 -1.75 -11.46
C GLY A 14 -4.59 -2.75 -10.30
N GLY A 15 -3.63 -3.68 -10.34
CA GLY A 15 -3.28 -4.67 -9.32
C GLY A 15 -2.19 -4.17 -8.37
N GLY A 16 -2.12 -2.87 -8.13
CA GLY A 16 -1.20 -2.25 -7.19
C GLY A 16 -1.68 -2.32 -5.73
N ILE A 17 -0.86 -1.80 -4.82
CA ILE A 17 -1.09 -1.86 -3.36
C ILE A 17 -2.42 -1.22 -2.94
N MET A 18 -2.85 -0.15 -3.61
CA MET A 18 -4.12 0.52 -3.33
C MET A 18 -5.33 -0.37 -3.62
N SER A 19 -5.40 -0.93 -4.83
CA SER A 19 -6.50 -1.81 -5.23
C SER A 19 -6.53 -3.09 -4.41
N ALA A 20 -5.37 -3.69 -4.13
CA ALA A 20 -5.28 -4.84 -3.25
C ALA A 20 -5.85 -4.52 -1.85
N THR A 21 -5.40 -3.42 -1.24
CA THR A 21 -5.86 -3.01 0.10
C THR A 21 -7.36 -2.73 0.13
N LEU A 22 -7.88 -1.98 -0.84
CA LEU A 22 -9.30 -1.65 -0.93
C LEU A 22 -10.15 -2.89 -1.19
N GLY A 23 -9.72 -3.77 -2.09
CA GLY A 23 -10.40 -5.02 -2.39
C GLY A 23 -10.52 -5.91 -1.16
N THR A 24 -9.44 -6.05 -0.39
CA THR A 24 -9.45 -6.81 0.86
C THR A 24 -10.36 -6.18 1.91
N LEU A 25 -10.30 -4.86 2.11
CA LEU A 25 -11.22 -4.15 3.02
C LEU A 25 -12.69 -4.38 2.65
N LEU A 26 -13.02 -4.31 1.36
CA LEU A 26 -14.38 -4.55 0.88
C LEU A 26 -14.82 -5.99 1.09
N LYS A 27 -13.91 -6.97 0.98
CA LYS A 27 -14.22 -8.37 1.28
C LYS A 27 -14.42 -8.62 2.76
N GLU A 28 -13.69 -7.94 3.64
CA GLU A 28 -13.92 -8.02 5.08
C GLU A 28 -15.28 -7.43 5.50
N LEU A 29 -15.67 -6.31 4.89
CA LEU A 29 -16.93 -5.63 5.24
C LEU A 29 -18.15 -6.17 4.50
N SER A 30 -17.96 -6.79 3.34
CA SER A 30 -19.03 -7.27 2.45
C SER A 30 -18.54 -8.48 1.63
N PRO A 31 -18.39 -9.66 2.26
CA PRO A 31 -17.82 -10.85 1.63
C PRO A 31 -18.57 -11.31 0.37
N GLU A 32 -19.85 -11.00 0.27
CA GLU A 32 -20.75 -11.37 -0.82
C GLU A 32 -20.50 -10.60 -2.13
N LYS A 33 -19.87 -9.40 -2.05
CA LYS A 33 -19.68 -8.55 -3.24
C LYS A 33 -18.78 -9.22 -4.28
N ASN A 34 -19.20 -9.18 -5.54
CA ASN A 34 -18.36 -9.61 -6.65
C ASN A 34 -17.38 -8.48 -7.02
N ILE A 35 -16.09 -8.69 -6.72
CA ILE A 35 -15.01 -7.74 -7.02
C ILE A 35 -14.17 -8.31 -8.16
N LYS A 36 -13.92 -7.51 -9.19
CA LYS A 36 -12.99 -7.83 -10.27
C LYS A 36 -11.82 -6.85 -10.28
N VAL A 37 -10.61 -7.36 -10.41
CA VAL A 37 -9.39 -6.57 -10.55
C VAL A 37 -8.84 -6.78 -11.96
N PHE A 38 -8.52 -5.68 -12.63
CA PHE A 38 -7.89 -5.72 -13.95
C PHE A 38 -6.51 -5.07 -13.86
N GLU A 39 -5.48 -5.81 -14.28
CA GLU A 39 -4.10 -5.31 -14.40
C GLU A 39 -3.67 -5.40 -15.86
N LYS A 40 -2.96 -4.36 -16.32
CA LYS A 40 -2.38 -4.27 -17.67
C LYS A 40 -0.97 -4.86 -17.71
N LEU A 41 -0.20 -4.67 -16.65
CA LEU A 41 1.18 -5.13 -16.52
C LEU A 41 1.27 -6.65 -16.39
N ALA A 42 2.48 -7.18 -16.54
CA ALA A 42 2.71 -8.63 -16.53
C ALA A 42 2.39 -9.23 -15.14
N GLN A 43 2.66 -8.48 -14.08
CA GLN A 43 2.43 -8.88 -12.70
C GLN A 43 1.82 -7.75 -11.86
N PRO A 44 1.03 -8.07 -10.83
CA PRO A 44 0.57 -7.07 -9.86
C PRO A 44 1.75 -6.47 -9.10
N GLY A 45 1.59 -5.21 -8.65
CA GLY A 45 2.61 -4.55 -7.84
C GLY A 45 3.86 -4.08 -8.60
N GLU A 46 3.81 -4.02 -9.92
CA GLU A 46 4.88 -3.41 -10.73
C GLU A 46 4.84 -1.86 -10.68
N GLU A 47 5.83 -1.22 -11.35
CA GLU A 47 6.02 0.24 -11.38
C GLU A 47 6.01 0.87 -9.97
N SER A 48 5.19 1.89 -9.73
CA SER A 48 5.14 2.67 -8.47
C SER A 48 4.61 1.89 -7.27
N SER A 49 3.97 0.74 -7.48
CA SER A 49 3.56 -0.16 -6.40
C SER A 49 4.66 -1.12 -5.96
N ASN A 50 5.75 -1.19 -6.74
CA ASN A 50 6.93 -1.95 -6.37
C ASN A 50 7.59 -1.29 -5.15
N VAL A 51 8.00 -2.11 -4.18
CA VAL A 51 8.62 -1.67 -2.93
C VAL A 51 9.81 -0.73 -3.18
N TRP A 52 10.56 -0.95 -4.26
CA TRP A 52 11.73 -0.14 -4.63
C TRP A 52 11.43 1.18 -5.34
N ASN A 53 10.22 1.33 -5.89
CA ASN A 53 9.82 2.49 -6.68
C ASN A 53 8.84 3.41 -5.96
N ASN A 54 8.33 2.99 -4.79
CA ASN A 54 7.38 3.77 -4.02
C ASN A 54 8.09 4.88 -3.23
N ALA A 55 7.89 6.13 -3.67
CA ALA A 55 8.64 7.30 -3.22
C ALA A 55 8.35 7.79 -1.78
N GLY A 56 7.40 7.21 -1.02
CA GLY A 56 7.06 7.80 0.28
C GLY A 56 6.39 6.92 1.34
N THR A 57 5.45 6.03 0.96
CA THR A 57 4.71 5.24 1.96
C THR A 57 5.49 4.03 2.47
N GLY A 58 6.49 3.55 1.72
CA GLY A 58 7.42 2.52 2.20
C GLY A 58 8.33 2.98 3.35
N HIS A 59 8.55 4.30 3.49
CA HIS A 59 9.44 4.89 4.48
C HIS A 59 8.70 5.50 5.68
N SER A 60 7.44 5.12 5.92
CA SER A 60 6.62 5.70 7.00
C SER A 60 6.58 7.25 6.96
N ALA A 61 6.52 7.83 5.76
CA ALA A 61 6.55 9.28 5.51
C ALA A 61 7.85 10.01 5.86
N LEU A 62 8.95 9.31 6.17
CA LEU A 62 10.23 9.97 6.49
C LEU A 62 10.79 10.76 5.28
N CYS A 63 10.47 10.33 4.06
CA CYS A 63 10.82 11.05 2.84
C CYS A 63 9.94 12.28 2.57
N GLU A 64 8.86 12.50 3.33
CA GLU A 64 7.98 13.66 3.16
C GLU A 64 8.73 14.97 3.39
N LEU A 65 9.74 14.97 4.27
CA LEU A 65 10.58 16.14 4.52
C LEU A 65 11.35 16.61 3.27
N ASN A 66 11.62 15.73 2.30
CA ASN A 66 12.24 16.12 1.02
C ASN A 66 11.32 17.01 0.17
N TYR A 67 10.02 17.03 0.48
CA TYR A 67 9.00 17.84 -0.19
C TYR A 67 8.51 19.01 0.68
N THR A 68 8.94 19.10 1.94
CA THR A 68 8.61 20.21 2.83
C THR A 68 9.50 21.40 2.49
N LYS A 69 8.88 22.52 2.09
CA LYS A 69 9.61 23.76 1.87
C LYS A 69 10.03 24.37 3.20
N GLU A 70 11.28 24.80 3.27
CA GLU A 70 11.80 25.56 4.39
C GLU A 70 11.11 26.93 4.48
N GLY A 71 10.74 27.32 5.69
CA GLY A 71 10.21 28.63 6.03
C GLY A 71 11.24 29.72 5.83
N LYS A 72 10.80 30.98 5.73
CA LYS A 72 11.70 32.14 5.56
C LYS A 72 12.64 32.35 6.75
N ASP A 73 12.31 31.77 7.90
CA ASP A 73 13.05 31.78 9.16
C ASP A 73 13.90 30.51 9.37
N GLY A 74 13.96 29.62 8.38
CA GLY A 74 14.68 28.36 8.47
C GLY A 74 13.91 27.22 9.14
N THR A 75 12.63 27.43 9.47
CA THR A 75 11.80 26.39 10.10
C THR A 75 11.31 25.36 9.08
N VAL A 76 11.13 24.11 9.52
CA VAL A 76 10.57 23.03 8.72
C VAL A 76 9.34 22.48 9.45
N ASP A 77 8.18 22.51 8.80
CA ASP A 77 6.96 21.95 9.37
C ASP A 77 6.90 20.43 9.15
N CYS A 78 7.09 19.68 10.23
CA CYS A 78 7.04 18.21 10.23
C CYS A 78 5.63 17.64 10.42
N SER A 79 4.60 18.47 10.63
CA SER A 79 3.24 18.03 10.99
C SER A 79 2.65 17.07 9.96
N LYS A 80 2.92 17.30 8.67
CA LYS A 80 2.47 16.42 7.58
C LYS A 80 3.12 15.04 7.66
N ALA A 81 4.43 14.98 7.88
CA ALA A 81 5.18 13.73 7.99
C ALA A 81 4.66 12.90 9.18
N ILE A 82 4.44 13.54 10.34
CA ILE A 82 3.86 12.90 11.53
C ILE A 82 2.49 12.30 11.21
N LYS A 83 1.60 13.09 10.62
CA LYS A 83 0.24 12.63 10.28
C LYS A 83 0.24 11.44 9.32
N ILE A 84 1.08 11.46 8.29
CA ILE A 84 1.17 10.33 7.33
C ILE A 84 1.77 9.10 8.04
N ASN A 85 2.74 9.28 8.94
CA ASN A 85 3.29 8.17 9.73
C ASN A 85 2.20 7.52 10.60
N GLU A 86 1.37 8.30 11.28
CA GLU A 86 0.25 7.78 12.08
C GLU A 86 -0.73 6.97 11.23
N GLN A 87 -1.09 7.48 10.04
CA GLN A 87 -1.94 6.75 9.08
C GLN A 87 -1.27 5.46 8.59
N TYR A 88 0.05 5.46 8.42
CA TYR A 88 0.82 4.27 8.10
C TYR A 88 0.78 3.24 9.24
N GLN A 89 0.88 3.65 10.50
CA GLN A 89 0.73 2.73 11.65
C GLN A 89 -0.66 2.09 11.68
N ILE A 90 -1.72 2.88 11.46
CA ILE A 90 -3.10 2.36 11.36
C ILE A 90 -3.20 1.35 10.22
N SER A 91 -2.58 1.64 9.08
CA SER A 91 -2.54 0.70 7.96
C SER A 91 -1.91 -0.61 8.41
N LYS A 92 -0.71 -0.62 9.03
CA LYS A 92 -0.09 -1.85 9.52
C LYS A 92 -0.96 -2.67 10.47
N GLN A 93 -1.80 -2.04 11.29
CA GLN A 93 -2.73 -2.76 12.17
C GLN A 93 -3.75 -3.59 11.38
N PHE A 94 -4.26 -3.06 10.26
CA PHE A 94 -5.15 -3.83 9.38
C PHE A 94 -4.45 -5.06 8.81
N TRP A 95 -3.19 -4.92 8.36
CA TRP A 95 -2.42 -6.05 7.81
C TRP A 95 -2.10 -7.10 8.89
N ALA A 96 -1.76 -6.66 10.11
CA ALA A 96 -1.57 -7.54 11.25
C ALA A 96 -2.86 -8.29 11.61
N TYR A 97 -4.02 -7.64 11.50
CA TYR A 97 -5.33 -8.28 11.66
C TYR A 97 -5.54 -9.38 10.63
N LEU A 98 -5.26 -9.13 9.34
CA LEU A 98 -5.41 -10.14 8.27
C LEU A 98 -4.50 -11.36 8.47
N VAL A 99 -3.27 -11.17 8.95
CA VAL A 99 -2.38 -12.26 9.34
C VAL A 99 -2.97 -13.05 10.51
N LYS A 100 -3.44 -12.35 11.54
CA LYS A 100 -4.03 -12.97 12.74
C LYS A 100 -5.29 -13.78 12.42
N THR A 101 -6.08 -13.37 11.43
CA THR A 101 -7.30 -14.08 10.99
C THR A 101 -7.03 -15.14 9.92
N GLY A 102 -5.76 -15.34 9.52
CA GLY A 102 -5.37 -16.35 8.54
C GLY A 102 -5.74 -16.01 7.11
N GLN A 103 -6.05 -14.76 6.81
CA GLN A 103 -6.34 -14.28 5.45
C GLN A 103 -5.05 -13.94 4.68
N LEU A 104 -3.98 -13.64 5.41
CA LEU A 104 -2.62 -13.56 4.90
C LEU A 104 -1.78 -14.60 5.62
N ASP A 105 -0.85 -15.23 4.88
CA ASP A 105 0.11 -16.16 5.46
C ASP A 105 1.05 -15.46 6.45
N ASN A 106 1.58 -16.23 7.40
CA ASN A 106 2.45 -15.70 8.44
C ASN A 106 3.70 -15.04 7.81
N PRO A 107 3.92 -13.72 8.02
CA PRO A 107 4.95 -12.96 7.32
C PRO A 107 6.39 -13.26 7.77
N GLU A 108 6.67 -14.31 8.56
CA GLU A 108 8.07 -14.67 8.85
C GLU A 108 8.89 -14.95 7.56
N SER A 109 8.26 -15.39 6.48
CA SER A 109 8.87 -15.46 5.13
C SER A 109 8.96 -14.11 4.40
N LEU A 110 8.14 -13.14 4.78
CA LEU A 110 8.21 -11.74 4.30
C LEU A 110 9.27 -10.92 5.07
N TYR A 111 9.62 -11.34 6.28
CA TYR A 111 10.63 -10.72 7.13
C TYR A 111 12.02 -11.40 7.03
N SER A 112 12.15 -12.53 6.33
CA SER A 112 13.46 -13.09 6.00
C SER A 112 14.09 -12.33 4.83
N SER A 113 15.16 -11.60 5.13
CA SER A 113 15.98 -10.71 4.28
C SER A 113 15.37 -9.32 3.96
N GLY A 114 15.55 -8.39 4.91
CA GLY A 114 15.83 -6.98 4.57
C GLY A 114 14.69 -5.94 4.66
N ALA A 115 13.43 -6.34 4.58
CA ALA A 115 12.37 -5.38 4.24
C ALA A 115 11.90 -4.42 5.35
N THR A 116 12.32 -4.57 6.61
CA THR A 116 11.86 -3.66 7.69
C THR A 116 12.75 -2.44 7.91
N HIS A 117 14.03 -2.45 7.49
CA HIS A 117 14.97 -1.34 7.73
C HIS A 117 16.17 -1.30 6.75
N GLU A 118 16.15 -1.94 5.58
CA GLU A 118 17.28 -1.85 4.64
C GLU A 118 17.20 -0.63 3.70
N PHE A 119 17.74 0.48 4.22
CA PHE A 119 18.79 1.29 3.61
C PHE A 119 18.84 1.36 2.07
N CYS A 120 18.06 2.29 1.52
CA CYS A 120 18.40 2.92 0.25
C CYS A 120 19.71 3.72 0.41
N HIS A 121 20.84 3.15 -0.03
CA HIS A 121 22.02 3.94 -0.36
C HIS A 121 21.79 4.60 -1.72
N TRP A 122 21.20 5.79 -1.71
CA TRP A 122 21.17 6.66 -2.89
C TRP A 122 22.49 7.43 -2.94
N ARG A 123 23.46 6.96 -3.74
CA ARG A 123 24.59 7.78 -4.18
C ARG A 123 24.28 8.29 -5.59
N ARG A 124 23.80 9.53 -5.62
CA ARG A 124 23.66 10.50 -6.74
C ARG A 124 22.95 10.07 -8.02
#